data_AF-A0A6J7BM97-F1
#
_entry.id   AF-A0A6J7BM97-F1
#
_cell.length_a   1.000
_cell.length_b   1.000
_cell.length_c   1.000
_cell.angle_alpha   90.00
_cell.angle_beta   90.00
_cell.angle_gamma   90.00
#
_symmetry.space_group_name_H-M   'P 1'
#
loop_
_entity.id
_entity.type
_entity.pdbx_description
1 polymer ?
#
loop_
_entity_poly.entity_id
_entity_poly.type
_entity_poly.pdbx_seq_one_letter_code
_entity_poly.pdbx_strand_id
1 'polypeptide(L)'
;MNYVKLDGEVGIIGNGAGLVMSTLDVVAYAGENFGGVRPANFLDIGGGASAQVMADGLSIILSDPAVKSVFVNVFGGITACDAVANGIVQALSMLGDKATKPLVVRLDGNNVLEGRRILNEANHPLVEQLDTMDGAAARAAELAGKAGK
;
A
#
# COMPACT_ATOMS: atom_id res chain seq x y z
N MET A 1 14.55 4.93 -3.31
CA MET A 1 13.10 5.18 -3.22
C MET A 1 12.76 6.34 -4.13
N ASN A 2 11.77 6.18 -5.00
CA ASN A 2 11.34 7.21 -5.96
C ASN A 2 9.88 7.58 -5.68
N TYR A 3 9.62 8.85 -5.41
CA TYR A 3 8.29 9.37 -5.10
C TYR A 3 7.89 10.46 -6.09
N VAL A 4 6.66 10.40 -6.59
CA VAL A 4 6.05 11.47 -7.40
C VAL A 4 4.63 11.68 -6.90
N LYS A 5 4.28 12.92 -6.55
CA LYS A 5 2.93 13.30 -6.12
C LYS A 5 1.99 13.37 -7.33
N LEU A 6 0.76 12.89 -7.16
CA LEU A 6 -0.33 12.97 -8.14
C LEU A 6 -1.59 13.56 -7.47
N ASP A 7 -2.61 13.83 -8.28
CA ASP A 7 -3.90 14.38 -7.82
C ASP A 7 -4.94 13.26 -7.66
N GLY A 8 -4.94 12.62 -6.49
CA GLY A 8 -5.86 11.55 -6.13
C GLY A 8 -5.85 11.21 -4.64
N GLU A 9 -6.54 10.13 -4.29
CA GLU A 9 -6.90 9.76 -2.92
C GLU A 9 -6.32 8.42 -2.47
N VAL A 10 -5.91 7.54 -3.40
CA VAL A 10 -5.34 6.23 -3.05
C VAL A 10 -3.82 6.33 -3.08
N GLY A 11 -3.19 6.25 -1.91
CA GLY A 11 -1.74 6.25 -1.79
C GLY A 11 -1.16 4.92 -2.27
N ILE A 12 -0.21 4.94 -3.21
CA ILE A 12 0.36 3.70 -3.78
C ILE A 12 1.76 3.48 -3.26
N ILE A 13 2.05 2.25 -2.82
CA ILE A 13 3.40 1.79 -2.47
C ILE A 13 3.64 0.45 -3.17
N GLY A 14 4.73 0.32 -3.92
CA GLY A 14 5.12 -0.95 -4.50
C GLY A 14 6.62 -1.04 -4.79
N ASN A 15 7.09 -2.22 -5.17
CA ASN A 15 8.49 -2.46 -5.51
C ASN A 15 8.67 -2.67 -7.03
N GLY A 16 9.50 -1.82 -7.63
CA GLY A 16 9.76 -1.80 -9.06
C GLY A 16 8.79 -0.89 -9.82
N ALA A 17 9.34 0.02 -10.61
CA ALA A 17 8.56 1.01 -11.36
C ALA A 17 7.46 0.40 -12.24
N GLY A 18 7.71 -0.74 -12.90
CA GLY A 18 6.69 -1.41 -13.72
C GLY A 18 5.47 -1.86 -12.93
N LEU A 19 5.68 -2.48 -11.76
CA LEU A 19 4.58 -2.92 -10.89
C LEU A 19 3.79 -1.72 -10.36
N VAL A 20 4.49 -0.66 -9.94
CA VAL A 20 3.84 0.55 -9.43
C VAL A 20 3.00 1.22 -10.53
N MET A 21 3.52 1.36 -11.76
CA MET A 21 2.75 1.92 -12.88
C MET A 21 1.50 1.09 -13.17
N SER A 22 1.61 -0.25 -13.26
CA SER A 22 0.42 -1.10 -13.42
C SER A 22 -0.55 -0.97 -12.25
N THR A 23 -0.05 -0.72 -11.03
CA THR A 23 -0.89 -0.49 -9.86
C THR A 23 -1.67 0.82 -9.97
N LEU A 24 -1.06 1.87 -10.52
CA LEU A 24 -1.76 3.12 -10.82
C LEU A 24 -2.90 2.88 -11.81
N ASP A 25 -2.64 2.13 -12.88
CA ASP A 25 -3.64 1.86 -13.92
C ASP A 25 -4.84 1.09 -13.37
N VAL A 26 -4.61 0.02 -12.62
CA VAL A 26 -5.68 -0.81 -12.05
C VAL A 26 -6.47 -0.04 -10.99
N VAL A 27 -5.81 0.79 -10.18
CA VAL A 27 -6.50 1.66 -9.20
C VAL A 27 -7.33 2.73 -9.89
N ALA A 28 -6.80 3.38 -10.93
CA ALA A 28 -7.54 4.38 -11.70
C ALA A 28 -8.78 3.76 -12.36
N TYR A 29 -8.62 2.58 -12.97
CA TYR A 29 -9.72 1.84 -13.58
C TYR A 29 -10.77 1.44 -12.55
N ALA A 30 -10.36 0.86 -11.41
CA ALA A 30 -11.30 0.49 -10.35
C ALA A 30 -12.01 1.71 -9.76
N GLY A 31 -11.30 2.83 -9.64
CA GLY A 31 -11.80 4.10 -9.11
C GLY A 31 -12.95 4.72 -9.91
N GLU A 32 -13.11 4.38 -11.20
CA GLU A 32 -14.28 4.77 -12.00
C GLU A 32 -15.59 4.33 -11.35
N ASN A 33 -15.59 3.14 -10.71
CA ASN A 33 -16.76 2.60 -10.00
C ASN A 33 -16.99 3.25 -8.63
N PHE A 34 -16.04 4.01 -8.11
CA PHE A 34 -16.05 4.58 -6.77
C PHE A 34 -16.00 6.12 -6.76
N GLY A 35 -16.63 6.74 -7.75
CA GLY A 35 -16.75 8.21 -7.84
C GLY A 35 -15.56 8.89 -8.51
N GLY A 36 -14.79 8.15 -9.32
CA GLY A 36 -13.64 8.69 -10.04
C GLY A 36 -12.40 8.87 -9.15
N VAL A 37 -12.28 8.06 -8.10
CA VAL A 37 -11.10 8.01 -7.22
C VAL A 37 -9.85 7.72 -8.04
N ARG A 38 -8.75 8.40 -7.72
CA ARG A 38 -7.48 8.25 -8.45
C ARG A 38 -6.31 7.91 -7.55
N PRO A 39 -5.21 7.38 -8.11
CA PRO A 39 -3.96 7.28 -7.37
C PRO A 39 -3.43 8.66 -6.95
N ALA A 40 -3.03 8.76 -5.69
CA ALA A 40 -2.53 10.00 -5.07
C ALA A 40 -1.03 10.24 -5.30
N ASN A 41 -0.30 9.20 -5.69
CA ASN A 41 1.14 9.25 -5.89
C ASN A 41 1.64 8.02 -6.66
N PHE A 42 2.88 8.11 -7.12
CA PHE A 42 3.75 7.00 -7.43
C PHE A 42 4.78 6.87 -6.30
N LEU A 43 4.96 5.68 -5.71
CA LEU A 43 6.06 5.40 -4.80
C LEU A 43 6.65 4.02 -5.09
N ASP A 44 7.90 4.02 -5.56
CA ASP A 44 8.71 2.82 -5.74
C ASP A 44 9.77 2.72 -4.62
N ILE A 45 9.66 1.68 -3.80
CA ILE A 45 10.61 1.39 -2.72
C ILE A 45 11.88 0.67 -3.24
N GLY A 46 11.86 0.17 -4.48
CA GLY A 46 12.95 -0.55 -5.12
C GLY A 46 12.95 -2.05 -4.82
N GLY A 47 13.64 -2.83 -5.67
CA GLY A 47 13.69 -4.29 -5.57
C GLY A 47 14.54 -4.86 -4.43
N GLY A 48 15.23 -4.03 -3.64
CA GLY A 48 15.97 -4.43 -2.44
C GLY A 48 15.50 -3.68 -1.20
N ALA A 49 14.21 -3.34 -1.15
CA ALA A 49 13.66 -2.51 -0.09
C ALA A 49 13.74 -3.22 1.28
N SER A 50 14.26 -2.51 2.27
CA SER A 50 14.28 -2.95 3.66
C SER A 50 13.02 -2.52 4.42
N ALA A 51 12.82 -3.06 5.62
CA ALA A 51 11.75 -2.65 6.52
C ALA A 51 11.75 -1.13 6.77
N GLN A 52 12.93 -0.52 6.91
CA GLN A 52 13.06 0.93 7.09
C GLN A 52 12.55 1.73 5.88
N VAL A 53 12.92 1.31 4.66
CA VAL A 53 12.45 1.98 3.43
C VAL A 53 10.93 1.89 3.30
N MET A 54 10.35 0.74 3.67
CA MET A 54 8.89 0.58 3.70
C MET A 54 8.24 1.51 4.73
N ALA A 55 8.84 1.63 5.93
CA ALA A 55 8.33 2.49 6.99
C ALA A 55 8.40 3.98 6.62
N ASP A 56 9.52 4.41 6.04
CA ASP A 56 9.70 5.79 5.56
C ASP A 56 8.69 6.11 4.45
N GLY A 57 8.51 5.18 3.50
CA GLY A 57 7.53 5.29 2.44
C GLY A 57 6.11 5.41 2.97
N LEU A 58 5.72 4.55 3.90
CA LEU A 58 4.40 4.60 4.51
C LEU A 58 4.17 5.90 5.28
N SER A 59 5.18 6.39 6.01
CA SER A 59 5.11 7.67 6.72
C SER A 59 4.83 8.85 5.77
N ILE A 60 5.51 8.89 4.62
CA ILE A 60 5.29 9.91 3.58
C ILE A 60 3.83 9.88 3.11
N ILE A 61 3.32 8.70 2.74
CA ILE A 61 1.95 8.56 2.21
C ILE A 61 0.89 8.88 3.28
N LEU A 62 1.10 8.44 4.52
CA LEU A 62 0.17 8.70 5.61
C LEU A 62 0.15 10.17 6.03
N SER A 63 1.21 10.93 5.79
CA SER A 63 1.23 12.38 6.06
C SER A 63 0.44 13.21 5.06
N ASP A 64 0.14 12.68 3.87
CA ASP A 64 -0.52 13.43 2.80
C ASP A 64 -2.05 13.55 3.01
N PRO A 65 -2.62 14.75 3.23
CA PRO A 65 -4.03 14.91 3.55
C PRO A 65 -5.00 14.52 2.43
N ALA A 66 -4.53 14.48 1.17
CA ALA A 66 -5.32 14.03 0.04
C ALA A 66 -5.55 12.51 0.09
N VAL A 67 -4.57 11.77 0.63
CA VAL A 67 -4.65 10.31 0.73
C VAL A 67 -5.73 9.92 1.76
N LYS A 68 -6.64 9.05 1.33
CA LYS A 68 -7.75 8.49 2.11
C LYS A 68 -7.60 7.00 2.40
N SER A 69 -6.92 6.27 1.52
CA SER A 69 -6.53 4.87 1.73
C SER A 69 -5.14 4.63 1.14
N VAL A 70 -4.48 3.54 1.54
CA VAL A 70 -3.18 3.16 1.00
C VAL A 70 -3.29 1.77 0.38
N PHE A 71 -2.76 1.58 -0.82
CA PHE A 71 -2.56 0.28 -1.44
C PHE A 71 -1.08 -0.06 -1.49
N VAL A 72 -0.68 -1.07 -0.72
CA VAL A 72 0.65 -1.65 -0.75
C VAL A 72 0.63 -2.90 -1.63
N ASN A 73 1.25 -2.83 -2.80
CA ASN A 73 1.33 -3.93 -3.76
C ASN A 73 2.78 -4.35 -3.96
N VAL A 74 3.17 -5.48 -3.36
CA VAL A 74 4.55 -5.96 -3.40
C VAL A 74 4.62 -7.36 -4.00
N PHE A 75 5.49 -7.49 -4.99
CA PHE A 75 5.86 -8.79 -5.57
C PHE A 75 7.28 -9.14 -5.13
N GLY A 76 7.37 -10.12 -4.24
CA GLY A 76 8.59 -10.63 -3.66
C GLY A 76 9.45 -11.36 -4.69
N GLY A 77 10.66 -10.87 -4.86
CA GLY A 77 11.71 -11.49 -5.66
C GLY A 77 13.02 -11.34 -4.89
N ILE A 78 13.77 -10.28 -5.19
CA ILE A 78 14.91 -9.85 -4.37
C ILE A 78 14.41 -9.30 -3.02
N THR A 79 13.37 -8.46 -3.02
CA THR A 79 12.67 -8.05 -1.80
C THR A 79 11.90 -9.24 -1.22
N ALA A 80 12.11 -9.55 0.06
CA ALA A 80 11.39 -10.61 0.75
C ALA A 80 10.11 -10.04 1.41
N CYS A 81 8.98 -10.74 1.25
CA CYS A 81 7.68 -10.26 1.74
C CYS A 81 7.61 -10.12 3.27
N ASP A 82 8.38 -10.93 4.02
CA ASP A 82 8.52 -10.84 5.47
C ASP A 82 9.19 -9.53 5.91
N ALA A 83 10.21 -9.06 5.17
CA ALA A 83 10.84 -7.77 5.45
C ALA A 83 9.86 -6.60 5.25
N VAL A 84 9.03 -6.66 4.21
CA VAL A 84 7.99 -5.66 3.93
C VAL A 84 6.90 -5.70 4.98
N ALA A 85 6.42 -6.88 5.35
CA ALA A 85 5.42 -7.05 6.40
C ALA A 85 5.90 -6.47 7.74
N ASN A 86 7.14 -6.77 8.14
CA ASN A 86 7.75 -6.18 9.33
C ASN A 86 7.85 -4.66 9.24
N GLY A 87 8.19 -4.11 8.06
CA GLY A 87 8.21 -2.66 7.84
C GLY A 87 6.84 -2.00 8.02
N ILE A 88 5.77 -2.63 7.54
CA ILE A 88 4.39 -2.16 7.74
C ILE A 88 4.04 -2.15 9.23
N VAL A 89 4.28 -3.27 9.93
CA VAL A 89 3.95 -3.40 11.36
C VAL A 89 4.74 -2.39 12.19
N GLN A 90 6.04 -2.25 11.92
CA GLN A 90 6.91 -1.28 12.60
C GLN A 90 6.42 0.15 12.37
N ALA A 91 6.09 0.51 11.13
CA ALA A 91 5.62 1.85 10.79
C ALA A 91 4.28 2.18 11.47
N LEU A 92 3.32 1.25 11.47
CA LEU A 92 2.06 1.40 12.19
C LEU A 92 2.30 1.55 13.69
N SER A 93 3.19 0.75 14.28
CA SER A 93 3.57 0.86 15.69
C SER A 93 4.22 2.21 16.02
N MET A 94 5.05 2.75 15.13
CA MET A 94 5.70 4.06 15.34
C MET A 94 4.73 5.23 15.20
N LEU A 95 3.76 5.11 14.28
CA LEU A 95 2.76 6.14 14.05
C LEU A 95 1.66 6.12 15.12
N GLY A 96 1.38 4.95 15.72
CA GLY A 96 0.35 4.79 16.75
C GLY A 96 -0.98 5.40 16.30
N ASP A 97 -1.58 6.24 17.14
CA ASP A 97 -2.87 6.89 16.89
C ASP A 97 -2.87 7.84 15.66
N LYS A 98 -1.70 8.18 15.12
CA LYS A 98 -1.60 9.00 13.90
C LYS A 98 -1.88 8.18 12.64
N ALA A 99 -1.72 6.85 12.70
CA ALA A 99 -2.14 5.98 11.62
C ALA A 99 -3.67 5.93 11.62
N THR A 100 -4.30 6.65 10.70
CA THR A 100 -5.76 6.79 10.62
C THR A 100 -6.35 6.29 9.31
N LYS A 101 -5.50 5.98 8.32
CA LYS A 101 -5.92 5.59 6.98
C LYS A 101 -5.86 4.08 6.84
N PRO A 102 -6.86 3.43 6.23
CA PRO A 102 -6.82 2.01 5.97
C PRO A 102 -5.75 1.66 4.93
N LEU A 103 -5.08 0.52 5.16
CA LEU A 103 -4.07 -0.07 4.30
C LEU A 103 -4.62 -1.35 3.70
N VAL A 104 -4.71 -1.40 2.38
CA VAL A 104 -4.91 -2.63 1.63
C VAL A 104 -3.55 -3.17 1.22
N VAL A 105 -3.26 -4.42 1.53
CA VAL A 105 -1.96 -5.03 1.31
C VAL A 105 -2.10 -6.27 0.44
N ARG A 106 -1.34 -6.33 -0.64
CA ARG A 106 -1.16 -7.52 -1.47
C ARG A 106 0.32 -7.89 -1.50
N LEU A 107 0.63 -9.02 -0.89
CA LEU A 107 1.95 -9.64 -0.93
C LEU A 107 1.88 -10.90 -1.80
N ASP A 108 2.86 -11.05 -2.68
CA ASP A 108 3.02 -12.20 -3.57
C ASP A 108 4.52 -12.53 -3.73
N GLY A 109 4.90 -13.75 -4.11
CA GLY A 109 6.30 -14.12 -4.35
C GLY A 109 7.11 -14.58 -3.12
N ASN A 110 8.39 -14.21 -3.06
CA ASN A 110 9.36 -14.74 -2.08
C ASN A 110 8.95 -14.47 -0.61
N ASN A 111 8.97 -15.51 0.24
CA ASN A 111 8.55 -15.47 1.65
C ASN A 111 7.12 -14.93 1.89
N VAL A 112 6.21 -15.02 0.91
CA VAL A 112 4.84 -14.50 1.04
C VAL A 112 4.07 -15.10 2.22
N LEU A 113 4.22 -16.40 2.48
CA LEU A 113 3.53 -17.07 3.59
C LEU A 113 3.93 -16.48 4.94
N GLU A 114 5.23 -16.19 5.10
CA GLU A 114 5.76 -15.59 6.31
C GLU A 114 5.34 -14.11 6.44
N GLY A 115 5.39 -13.35 5.34
CA GLY A 115 4.89 -11.97 5.34
C GLY A 115 3.41 -11.88 5.73
N ARG A 116 2.57 -12.79 5.21
CA ARG A 116 1.15 -12.88 5.58
C ARG A 116 0.97 -13.29 7.05
N ARG A 117 1.77 -14.23 7.54
CA ARG A 117 1.77 -14.64 8.95
C ARG A 117 2.06 -13.45 9.87
N ILE A 118 3.10 -12.66 9.57
CA ILE A 118 3.47 -11.46 10.32
C ILE A 118 2.32 -10.45 10.38
N LEU A 119 1.68 -10.17 9.24
CA LEU A 119 0.53 -9.25 9.19
C LEU A 119 -0.69 -9.78 9.95
N ASN A 120 -0.96 -11.08 9.84
CA ASN A 120 -2.06 -11.73 10.56
C ASN A 120 -1.85 -11.71 12.08
N GLU A 121 -0.62 -11.93 12.54
CA GLU A 121 -0.28 -11.90 13.97
C GLU A 121 -0.32 -10.48 14.54
N ALA A 122 0.10 -9.49 13.77
CA ALA A 122 -0.05 -8.09 14.15
C ALA A 122 -1.52 -7.68 14.28
N ASN A 123 -2.41 -8.32 13.48
CA ASN A 123 -3.86 -8.14 13.51
C ASN A 123 -4.31 -6.67 13.62
N HIS A 124 -3.64 -5.79 12.87
CA HIS A 124 -3.86 -4.36 12.99
C HIS A 124 -5.17 -3.96 12.31
N PRO A 125 -6.07 -3.20 12.97
CA PRO A 125 -7.43 -2.93 12.48
C PRO A 125 -7.48 -2.14 11.16
N LEU A 126 -6.39 -1.44 10.81
CA LEU A 126 -6.28 -0.71 9.55
C LEU A 126 -5.80 -1.57 8.38
N VAL A 127 -5.32 -2.79 8.61
CA VAL A 127 -4.67 -3.59 7.57
C VAL A 127 -5.65 -4.65 7.05
N GLU A 128 -5.92 -4.61 5.75
CA GLU A 128 -6.70 -5.61 5.04
C GLU A 128 -5.82 -6.29 3.98
N GLN A 129 -5.77 -7.63 3.98
CA GLN A 129 -4.98 -8.39 3.02
C GLN A 129 -5.87 -8.94 1.90
N LEU A 130 -5.42 -8.80 0.66
CA LEU A 130 -6.08 -9.37 -0.51
C LEU A 130 -5.08 -10.09 -1.44
N ASP A 131 -5.57 -11.15 -2.09
CA ASP A 131 -4.74 -12.02 -2.92
C ASP A 131 -4.50 -11.46 -4.33
N THR A 132 -5.52 -10.83 -4.90
CA THR A 132 -5.50 -10.35 -6.28
C THR A 132 -5.24 -8.87 -6.34
N MET A 133 -4.48 -8.43 -7.35
CA MET A 133 -4.22 -7.03 -7.61
C MET A 133 -5.51 -6.23 -7.88
N ASP A 134 -6.43 -6.78 -8.69
CA ASP A 134 -7.70 -6.12 -9.03
C ASP A 134 -8.60 -5.96 -7.80
N GLY A 135 -8.76 -7.02 -7.02
CA GLY A 135 -9.54 -6.97 -5.78
C GLY A 135 -8.96 -5.98 -4.78
N ALA A 136 -7.63 -5.97 -4.60
CA ALA A 136 -6.95 -5.05 -3.70
C ALA A 136 -7.08 -3.59 -4.15
N ALA A 137 -6.93 -3.33 -5.45
CA ALA A 137 -7.12 -2.00 -6.04
C ALA A 137 -8.56 -1.50 -5.88
N ALA A 138 -9.55 -2.34 -6.20
CA ALA A 138 -10.96 -2.01 -6.02
C ALA A 138 -11.29 -1.73 -4.55
N ARG A 139 -10.77 -2.54 -3.64
CA ARG A 139 -10.97 -2.32 -2.20
C ARG A 139 -10.34 -1.03 -1.72
N ALA A 140 -9.12 -0.71 -2.16
CA ALA A 140 -8.46 0.54 -1.80
C ALA A 140 -9.23 1.76 -2.33
N ALA A 141 -9.71 1.70 -3.58
CA ALA A 141 -10.53 2.74 -4.18
C ALA A 141 -11.88 2.90 -3.48
N GLU A 142 -12.54 1.81 -3.11
CA GLU A 142 -13.80 1.82 -2.34
C GLU A 142 -13.62 2.53 -0.99
N LEU A 143 -12.55 2.19 -0.26
CA LEU A 143 -12.23 2.80 1.04
C LEU A 143 -11.97 4.30 0.91
N ALA A 144 -11.21 4.71 -0.11
CA ALA A 144 -10.98 6.12 -0.40
C ALA A 144 -12.28 6.87 -0.76
N GLY A 145 -13.12 6.29 -1.62
CA GLY A 145 -14.39 6.88 -2.05
C GLY A 145 -15.41 7.05 -0.92
N LYS A 146 -15.37 6.18 0.11
CA LYS A 146 -16.21 6.31 1.31
C LYS A 146 -15.75 7.42 2.25
N ALA A 147 -14.45 7.66 2.35
CA ALA A 147 -13.88 8.69 3.24
C ALA A 147 -14.06 10.13 2.71
N GLY A 148 -14.44 10.29 1.44
CA GLY A 148 -14.73 11.59 0.82
C GLY A 148 -16.21 12.01 0.84
N LYS A 149 -17.09 11.17 1.42
CA LYS A 149 -18.51 11.49 1.65
C LYS A 149 -18.74 11.88 3.10
#